data_AF-A0A7W8JQF8-F1
#
_entry.id   AF-A0A7W8JQF8-F1
#
_cell.length_a   1.000
_cell.length_b   1.000
_cell.length_c   1.000
_cell.angle_alpha   90.00
_cell.angle_beta   90.00
_cell.angle_gamma   90.00
#
_symmetry.space_group_name_H-M   'P 1'
#
loop_
_entity.id
_entity.type
_entity.pdbx_description
1 polymer ?
#
loop_
_entity_poly.entity_id
_entity_poly.type
_entity_poly.pdbx_seq_one_letter_code
_entity_poly.pdbx_strand_id
1 'polypeptide(L)' 'MNLPDARGAADAAMKEKGLTQKDLAALLGSHQTAVSRTLGSNLIDRRSLWPRLLDALGLEIVIQRKGEK' A
#
# COMPACT_ATOMS: atom_id res chain seq x y z
N MET A 1 9.58 17.34 6.42
CA MET A 1 8.80 16.41 5.58
C MET A 1 8.14 15.42 6.51
N ASN A 2 6.82 15.44 6.64
CA ASN A 2 6.09 14.38 7.33
C ASN A 2 6.15 13.17 6.40
N LEU A 3 6.80 12.08 6.79
CA LEU A 3 6.83 10.87 5.97
C LEU A 3 5.37 10.45 5.76
N PRO A 4 4.89 10.27 4.51
CA PRO A 4 3.55 9.76 4.29
C PRO A 4 3.43 8.42 5.03
N ASP A 5 2.34 8.24 5.78
CA ASP A 5 2.00 6.92 6.27
C ASP A 5 1.82 5.96 5.08
N ALA A 6 1.92 4.66 5.33
CA ALA A 6 1.94 3.66 4.26
C ALA A 6 0.71 3.74 3.34
N ARG A 7 -0.43 4.18 3.89
CA ARG A 7 -1.65 4.42 3.12
C ARG A 7 -1.48 5.59 2.17
N GLY A 8 -0.98 6.73 2.66
CA GLY A 8 -0.71 7.90 1.83
C GLY A 8 0.24 7.60 0.67
N ALA A 9 1.27 6.79 0.90
CA ALA A 9 2.18 6.34 -0.15
C ALA A 9 1.48 5.46 -1.20
N ALA A 10 0.64 4.52 -0.75
CA ALA A 10 -0.15 3.67 -1.65
C ALA A 10 -1.17 4.47 -2.46
N ASP A 11 -1.86 5.44 -1.84
CA ASP A 11 -2.83 6.30 -2.51
C ASP A 11 -2.16 7.19 -3.58
N ALA A 12 -0.98 7.73 -3.29
CA ALA A 12 -0.18 8.49 -4.25
C ALA A 12 0.24 7.61 -5.45
N ALA A 13 0.79 6.42 -5.19
CA ALA A 13 1.22 5.50 -6.25
C ALA A 13 0.05 5.01 -7.12
N MET A 14 -1.12 4.75 -6.52
CA MET A 14 -2.34 4.44 -7.27
C MET A 14 -2.72 5.59 -8.20
N LYS A 15 -2.71 6.83 -7.69
CA LYS A 15 -3.03 8.02 -8.49
C LYS A 15 -2.04 8.23 -9.64
N GLU A 16 -0.75 8.06 -9.40
CA GLU A 16 0.30 8.18 -10.43
C GLU A 16 0.13 7.15 -11.55
N LYS A 17 -0.32 5.94 -11.21
CA LYS A 17 -0.60 4.86 -12.17
C LYS A 17 -2.01 4.92 -12.78
N GLY A 18 -2.85 5.88 -12.37
CA GLY A 18 -4.25 5.95 -12.80
C GLY A 18 -5.11 4.77 -12.34
N LEU A 19 -4.74 4.10 -11.24
CA LEU A 19 -5.43 2.94 -10.71
C LEU A 19 -6.46 3.32 -9.64
N THR A 20 -7.61 2.67 -9.67
CA THR A 20 -8.56 2.65 -8.54
C THR A 20 -8.31 1.45 -7.63
N GLN A 21 -8.91 1.42 -6.44
CA GLN A 21 -8.87 0.22 -5.59
C GLN A 21 -9.51 -1.01 -6.26
N LYS A 22 -10.46 -0.81 -7.18
CA LYS A 22 -11.07 -1.90 -7.95
C LYS A 22 -10.07 -2.50 -8.93
N ASP A 23 -9.31 -1.66 -9.62
CA ASP A 23 -8.28 -2.11 -10.57
C ASP A 23 -7.15 -2.83 -9.82
N LEU A 24 -6.73 -2.28 -8.68
CA LEU A 24 -5.75 -2.92 -7.82
C LEU A 24 -6.25 -4.27 -7.29
N ALA A 25 -7.53 -4.39 -6.93
CA ALA A 25 -8.12 -5.68 -6.55
C ALA A 25 -8.07 -6.69 -7.71
N ALA A 26 -8.37 -6.25 -8.94
CA ALA A 26 -8.27 -7.09 -10.13
C ALA A 26 -6.83 -7.57 -10.38
N LEU A 27 -5.84 -6.68 -10.28
CA LEU A 27 -4.41 -7.02 -10.42
C LEU A 27 -3.96 -8.04 -9.37
N LEU A 28 -4.48 -7.94 -8.16
CA LEU A 28 -4.14 -8.85 -7.06
C LEU A 28 -4.93 -10.16 -7.08
N GLY A 29 -5.89 -10.32 -8.00
CA GLY A 29 -6.81 -11.45 -8.01
C GLY A 29 -7.65 -11.53 -6.73
N SER A 30 -8.10 -10.39 -6.23
CA SER A 30 -8.77 -10.24 -4.93
C SER A 30 -10.04 -9.39 -5.03
N HIS A 31 -10.75 -9.23 -3.91
CA HIS A 31 -11.92 -8.37 -3.82
C HIS A 31 -11.55 -6.95 -3.40
N GLN A 32 -12.29 -5.95 -3.90
CA GLN A 32 -12.10 -4.55 -3.52
C GLN A 32 -12.20 -4.33 -2.00
N THR A 33 -13.07 -5.07 -1.32
CA THR A 33 -13.21 -5.02 0.15
C THR A 33 -11.94 -5.48 0.88
N ALA A 34 -11.20 -6.44 0.31
CA ALA A 34 -9.93 -6.91 0.88
C ALA A 34 -8.82 -5.86 0.69
N VAL A 35 -8.80 -5.15 -0.45
CA VAL A 35 -7.91 -4.00 -0.68
C VAL A 35 -8.23 -2.87 0.29
N SER A 36 -9.50 -2.47 0.41
CA SER A 36 -9.93 -1.42 1.34
C SER A 36 -9.58 -1.75 2.79
N ARG A 37 -9.83 -3.00 3.23
CA ARG A 37 -9.43 -3.49 4.56
C ARG A 37 -7.92 -3.42 4.75
N THR A 38 -7.13 -3.82 3.75
CA THR A 38 -5.67 -3.75 3.80
C THR A 38 -5.20 -2.31 4.00
N LEU A 39 -5.70 -1.37 3.20
CA LEU A 39 -5.38 0.07 3.31
C LEU A 39 -5.83 0.71 4.64
N GLY A 40 -6.76 0.07 5.36
CA GLY A 40 -7.18 0.47 6.72
C GLY A 40 -6.48 -0.30 7.85
N SER A 41 -5.60 -1.24 7.54
CA SER A 41 -4.92 -2.11 8.50
C SER A 41 -3.46 -1.72 8.74
N ASN A 42 -2.86 -2.27 9.78
CA ASN A 42 -1.44 -2.10 10.06
C ASN A 42 -0.57 -2.67 8.92
N LEU A 43 0.45 -1.93 8.51
CA LEU A 43 1.39 -2.33 7.44
C LEU A 43 2.05 -3.71 7.67
N ILE A 44 2.33 -4.03 8.93
CA ILE A 44 3.06 -5.24 9.35
C ILE A 44 2.09 -6.41 9.63
N ASP A 45 0.79 -6.26 9.36
CA ASP A 45 -0.16 -7.36 9.51
C ASP A 45 0.10 -8.46 8.47
N ARG A 46 0.58 -9.61 8.94
CA ARG A 46 0.89 -10.79 8.11
C ARG A 46 -0.32 -11.36 7.38
N ARG A 47 -1.54 -11.08 7.84
CA ARG A 47 -2.79 -11.55 7.22
C ARG A 47 -3.31 -10.57 6.15
N SER A 48 -2.71 -9.40 6.03
CA SER A 48 -3.11 -8.37 5.08
C SER A 48 -2.52 -8.60 3.69
N LEU A 49 -3.05 -7.88 2.70
CA LEU A 49 -2.52 -7.90 1.34
C LEU A 49 -1.36 -6.91 1.13
N TRP A 50 -0.85 -6.26 2.19
CA TRP A 50 0.16 -5.21 2.07
C TRP A 50 1.37 -5.60 1.22
N PRO A 51 2.02 -6.78 1.42
CA PRO A 51 3.17 -7.15 0.61
C PRO A 51 2.86 -7.20 -0.89
N ARG A 52 1.74 -7.81 -1.26
CA ARG A 52 1.33 -7.94 -2.67
C ARG A 52 0.87 -6.60 -3.25
N LEU A 53 0.22 -5.78 -2.43
CA LEU A 53 -0.23 -4.45 -2.80
C LEU A 53 0.96 -3.53 -3.12
N LEU A 54 1.99 -3.53 -2.26
CA LEU A 54 3.18 -2.72 -2.48
C LEU A 54 3.95 -3.15 -3.71
N ASP A 55 4.10 -4.46 -3.92
CA ASP A 55 4.73 -5.03 -5.11
C ASP A 55 3.98 -4.59 -6.39
N ALA A 56 2.65 -4.71 -6.42
CA ALA A 56 1.84 -4.25 -7.55
C ALA A 56 1.94 -2.73 -7.82
N LEU A 57 2.19 -1.94 -6.77
CA LEU A 57 2.40 -0.50 -6.87
C LEU A 57 3.88 -0.12 -7.12
N GLY A 58 4.81 -1.08 -7.13
CA GLY A 58 6.24 -0.81 -7.26
C GLY A 58 6.81 -0.05 -6.05
N LEU A 59 6.27 -0.28 -4.86
CA LEU A 59 6.68 0.33 -3.61
C LEU A 59 7.48 -0.65 -2.76
N GLU A 60 8.44 -0.12 -2.00
CA GLU A 60 9.28 -0.90 -1.09
C GLU A 60 9.19 -0.34 0.34
N ILE A 61 9.24 -1.24 1.34
CA ILE A 61 9.32 -0.87 2.75
C ILE A 61 10.79 -0.68 3.12
N VAL A 62 11.16 0.54 3.51
CA VAL A 62 12.48 0.84 4.05
C VAL A 62 12.38 1.10 5.55
N ILE A 63 13.16 0.36 6.34
CA ILE A 63 13.30 0.60 7.78
C ILE A 63 14.43 1.61 7.98
N GLN A 64 14.10 2.77 8.55
CA GLN A 64 15.08 3.81 8.87
C GLN A 64 15.14 4.02 10.39
N ARG A 65 16.35 4.28 10.90
CA ARG A 65 16.52 4.60 12.31
C ARG A 65 15.91 5.96 12.61
N LYS A 66 15.10 6.03 13.67
CA LYS A 66 14.53 7.30 14.14
C LYS A 66 15.66 8.27 14.50
N GLY A 67 15.85 9.32 13.70
CA GLY A 67 16.84 10.38 13.94
C GLY A 67 17.97 10.48 12.91
N GLU A 68 18.12 9.51 12.01
CA GLU A 68 18.94 9.66 10.81
C GLU A 68 18.07 10.34 9.74
N LYS A 69 18.37 11.61 9.46
CA LYS A 69 17.81 12.38 8.34
C LYS A 69 18.84 12.47 7.24
#